data_AF-A0A9I9EBH3-F1
#
_entry.id   AF-A0A9I9EBH3-F1
#
_cell.length_a   1.000
_cell.length_b   1.000
_cell.length_c   1.000
_cell.angle_alpha   90.00
_cell.angle_beta   90.00
_cell.angle_gamma   90.00
#
_symmetry.space_group_name_H-M   'P 1'
#
loop_
_entity.id
_entity.type
_entity.pdbx_description
1 polymer ?
#
loop_
_entity_poly.entity_id
_entity_poly.type
_entity_poly.pdbx_seq_one_letter_code
_entity_poly.pdbx_strand_id
1 'polypeptide(L)'
;MLPKLDIKIAVSRVPIYFVFIGILVGIVGRIGAGKSSILNALFRIVELETERIFIDGFDIAKFGLWDLRKVVGIIAVTFSFFR
;
A
#
# COMPACT_ATOMS: atom_id res chain seq x y z
N MET A 1 7.54 -15.50 -17.96
CA MET A 1 6.34 -15.43 -17.11
C MET A 1 6.60 -14.35 -16.09
N LEU A 2 5.96 -13.19 -16.20
CA LEU A 2 6.19 -12.07 -15.28
C LEU A 2 5.73 -12.47 -13.86
N PRO A 3 6.47 -12.14 -12.79
CA PRO A 3 5.99 -12.37 -11.43
C PRO A 3 4.67 -11.60 -11.25
N LYS A 4 3.65 -12.29 -10.72
CA LYS A 4 2.34 -11.70 -10.44
C LYS A 4 2.47 -10.84 -9.19
N LEU A 5 2.18 -9.54 -9.30
CA LEU A 5 2.14 -8.66 -8.13
C LEU A 5 0.83 -8.93 -7.34
N ASP A 6 0.92 -9.57 -6.17
CA ASP A 6 -0.23 -9.88 -5.30
C ASP A 6 -0.15 -9.04 -4.01
N ILE A 7 -1.06 -8.07 -3.86
CA ILE A 7 -1.12 -7.20 -2.69
C ILE A 7 -2.25 -7.66 -1.79
N LYS A 8 -1.93 -8.01 -0.54
CA LYS A 8 -2.91 -8.36 0.49
C LYS A 8 -2.83 -7.36 1.62
N ILE A 9 -3.97 -6.78 1.97
CA ILE A 9 -4.09 -5.86 3.10
C ILE A 9 -5.07 -6.50 4.08
N ALA A 10 -4.58 -6.92 5.24
CA ALA A 10 -5.46 -7.21 6.36
C ALA A 10 -5.89 -5.87 6.97
N VAL A 11 -7.19 -5.61 7.03
CA VAL A 11 -7.76 -4.50 7.79
C VAL A 11 -8.82 -5.10 8.69
N SER A 12 -8.84 -4.66 9.96
CA SER A 12 -9.69 -5.18 11.03
C SER A 12 -11.00 -5.78 10.52
N ARG A 13 -11.06 -7.12 10.55
CA ARG A 13 -12.21 -7.99 10.26
C ARG A 13 -12.50 -8.35 8.80
N VAL A 14 -11.80 -7.81 7.79
CA VAL A 14 -11.93 -8.28 6.40
C VAL A 14 -10.58 -8.23 5.66
N PRO A 15 -10.01 -9.39 5.26
CA PRO A 15 -8.83 -9.39 4.41
C PRO A 15 -9.20 -8.93 3.00
N ILE A 16 -8.48 -7.93 2.48
CA ILE A 16 -8.66 -7.42 1.13
C ILE A 16 -7.52 -7.93 0.25
N TYR A 17 -7.88 -8.52 -0.89
CA TYR A 17 -6.94 -9.09 -1.86
C TYR A 17 -7.00 -8.30 -3.16
N PHE A 18 -5.84 -7.91 -3.65
CA PHE A 18 -5.68 -7.12 -4.87
C PHE A 18 -4.66 -7.80 -5.78
N VAL A 19 -5.12 -8.24 -6.95
CA VAL A 19 -4.25 -8.83 -7.98
C VAL A 19 -4.35 -7.98 -9.23
N PHE A 20 -3.24 -7.34 -9.60
CA PHE A 20 -3.19 -6.41 -10.72
C PHE A 20 -2.00 -6.74 -11.62
N ILE A 21 -2.21 -6.73 -12.94
CA ILE A 21 -1.16 -7.05 -13.92
C ILE A 21 -1.11 -5.94 -14.96
N GLY A 22 -0.02 -5.16 -14.98
CA GLY A 22 0.26 -4.18 -16.03
C GLY A 22 -0.78 -3.06 -16.17
N ILE A 23 -1.61 -2.83 -15.15
CA ILE A 23 -2.68 -1.83 -15.16
C ILE A 23 -2.47 -0.77 -14.09
N LEU A 24 -2.91 0.44 -14.39
CA LEU A 24 -3.03 1.52 -13.42
C LEU A 24 -4.32 1.32 -12.61
N VAL A 25 -4.20 1.35 -11.29
CA VAL A 25 -5.34 1.22 -10.37
C VAL A 25 -5.53 2.52 -9.62
N GLY A 26 -6.74 3.08 -9.69
CA GLY A 26 -7.15 4.22 -8.90
C GLY A 26 -7.94 3.78 -7.67
N ILE A 27 -7.58 4.29 -6.48
CA ILE A 27 -8.36 4.11 -5.26
C ILE A 27 -9.25 5.35 -5.06
N VAL A 28 -10.58 5.16 -5.13
CA VAL A 28 -11.57 6.24 -4.99
C VAL A 28 -12.43 6.04 -3.73
N GLY A 29 -12.98 7.14 -3.22
CA GLY A 29 -13.95 7.10 -2.11
C GLY A 29 -14.20 8.48 -1.53
N ARG A 30 -15.08 8.58 -0.53
CA ARG A 30 -15.37 9.84 0.18
C ARG A 30 -14.14 10.39 0.93
N ILE A 31 -14.15 11.68 1.25
CA ILE A 31 -13.17 12.28 2.16
C ILE A 31 -13.25 11.56 3.51
N GLY A 32 -12.10 11.29 4.14
CA GLY A 32 -12.02 10.55 5.40
C GLY A 32 -12.10 9.02 5.26
N ALA A 33 -12.31 8.47 4.07
CA ALA A 33 -12.39 7.01 3.85
C ALA A 33 -11.05 6.25 3.98
N GLY A 34 -9.97 6.89 4.46
CA GLY A 34 -8.70 6.21 4.74
C GLY A 34 -7.77 5.99 3.54
N LYS A 35 -8.01 6.61 2.37
CA LYS A 35 -7.14 6.47 1.18
C LYS A 35 -5.67 6.81 1.45
N SER A 36 -5.41 7.99 2.02
CA SER A 36 -4.04 8.42 2.37
C SER A 36 -3.45 7.55 3.48
N SER A 37 -4.27 7.05 4.41
CA SER A 37 -3.82 6.13 5.45
C SER A 37 -3.32 4.80 4.87
N ILE A 38 -4.01 4.26 3.85
CA ILE A 38 -3.57 3.06 3.13
C ILE A 38 -2.23 3.30 2.44
N LEU A 39 -2.06 4.45 1.78
CA LEU A 39 -0.78 4.81 1.15
C LEU A 39 0.34 4.90 2.19
N ASN A 40 0.09 5.55 3.34
CA ASN A 40 1.07 5.65 4.42
C ASN A 40 1.47 4.28 4.99
N ALA A 41 0.51 3.36 5.13
CA ALA A 41 0.76 2.00 5.60
C ALA A 41 1.54 1.16 4.56
N LEU A 42 1.18 1.27 3.28
CA LEU A 42 1.85 0.54 2.18
C LEU A 42 3.33 0.94 2.07
N PHE A 43 3.66 2.20 2.34
CA PHE A 43 5.04 2.72 2.33
C PHE A 43 5.74 2.65 3.68
N ARG A 44 5.06 2.09 4.68
CA ARG A 44 5.53 2.05 6.07
C ARG A 44 6.04 3.41 6.54
N ILE A 45 5.30 4.48 6.18
CA ILE A 45 5.44 5.81 6.79
C ILE A 45 4.86 5.76 8.21
N VAL A 46 3.80 4.98 8.39
CA VAL A 46 3.22 4.60 9.67
C VAL A 46 3.22 3.07 9.72
N GLU A 47 3.75 2.49 10.80
CA GLU A 47 3.68 1.03 10.99
C GLU A 47 2.29 0.60 11.46
N LEU A 48 1.86 -0.56 10.99
CA LEU A 48 0.63 -1.19 11.42
C LEU A 48 0.89 -1.95 12.72
N GLU A 49 0.11 -1.69 13.76
CA GLU A 49 0.31 -2.35 15.07
C GLU A 49 -0.24 -3.78 15.10
N THR A 50 -1.36 -4.03 14.44
CA THR A 50 -2.09 -5.31 14.51
C THR A 50 -2.31 -5.97 13.14
N GLU A 51 -2.17 -5.19 12.07
CA GLU A 51 -2.48 -5.61 10.71
C GLU A 51 -1.21 -5.86 9.89
N ARG A 52 -1.35 -6.60 8.79
CA ARG A 52 -0.22 -6.94 7.91
C ARG A 52 -0.53 -6.68 6.45
N ILE A 53 0.50 -6.22 5.75
CA ILE A 53 0.47 -6.05 4.29
C ILE A 53 1.43 -7.06 3.69
N PHE A 54 0.95 -7.79 2.68
CA PHE A 54 1.76 -8.70 1.92
C PHE A 54 1.87 -8.20 0.49
N ILE A 55 3.08 -8.27 -0.07
CA ILE A 55 3.34 -8.09 -1.50
C ILE A 55 3.98 -9.38 -1.99
N ASP A 56 3.39 -10.01 -3.00
CA ASP A 56 3.80 -11.31 -3.55
C ASP A 56 3.81 -12.43 -2.53
N GLY A 57 2.90 -12.34 -1.55
CA GLY A 57 2.83 -13.26 -0.42
C GLY A 57 3.89 -13.02 0.66
N PHE A 58 4.77 -12.04 0.51
CA PHE A 58 5.76 -11.67 1.51
C PHE A 58 5.29 -10.52 2.40
N ASP A 59 5.44 -10.70 3.70
CA ASP A 59 5.11 -9.68 4.70
C ASP A 59 6.09 -8.49 4.59
N ILE A 60 5.60 -7.32 4.20
CA ILE A 60 6.44 -6.14 3.97
C ILE A 60 7.08 -5.59 5.25
N ALA A 61 6.54 -5.94 6.43
CA ALA A 61 7.09 -5.53 7.71
C ALA A 61 8.47 -6.17 7.98
N LYS A 62 8.75 -7.31 7.32
CA LYS A 62 10.02 -8.05 7.47
C LYS A 62 11.16 -7.49 6.62
N PHE A 63 10.88 -6.62 5.66
CA PHE A 63 11.91 -6.02 4.81
C PHE A 63 12.46 -4.74 5.44
N GLY A 64 13.72 -4.41 5.13
CA GLY A 64 14.24 -3.08 5.41
C GLY A 64 13.50 -2.01 4.59
N LEU A 65 13.31 -0.82 5.15
CA LEU A 65 12.63 0.30 4.47
C LEU A 65 13.29 0.64 3.12
N TRP A 66 14.62 0.58 3.05
CA TRP A 66 15.37 0.83 1.83
C TRP A 66 15.06 -0.19 0.73
N ASP A 67 14.96 -1.47 1.08
CA ASP A 67 14.69 -2.51 0.10
C ASP A 67 13.23 -2.49 -0.35
N LEU A 68 12.30 -2.26 0.57
CA LEU A 68 10.89 -2.09 0.25
C LEU A 68 10.65 -0.90 -0.71
N ARG A 69 11.30 0.25 -0.45
CA ARG A 69 11.15 1.47 -1.27
C ARG A 69 11.86 1.42 -2.63
N LYS A 70 12.70 0.41 -2.89
CA LYS A 70 13.25 0.15 -4.24
C LYS A 70 12.22 -0.52 -5.16
N VAL A 71 11.35 -1.36 -4.60
CA VAL A 71 10.35 -2.12 -5.37
C VAL A 71 8.98 -1.45 -5.38
N VAL A 72 8.67 -0.59 -4.40
CA VAL A 72 7.41 0.18 -4.34
C VAL A 72 7.72 1.68 -4.40
N GLY A 73 7.23 2.36 -5.45
CA GLY A 73 7.39 3.81 -5.64
C GLY A 73 6.09 4.59 -5.42
N ILE A 74 6.14 5.68 -4.64
CA ILE A 74 5.02 6.62 -4.46
C ILE A 74 5.21 7.75 -5.45
N ILE A 75 4.12 8.14 -6.10
CA ILE A 75 3.98 9.46 -6.69
C ILE A 75 2.95 10.19 -5.82
N ALA A 76 3.44 11.02 -4.91
CA ALA A 76 2.56 11.78 -4.02
C ALA A 76 1.97 12.95 -4.82
N VAL A 77 0.67 12.92 -5.07
CA VAL A 77 -0.05 14.09 -5.58
C VAL A 77 -0.35 15.01 -4.40
N THR A 78 0.71 15.64 -3.86
CA THR A 78 0.56 16.63 -2.81
C THR A 78 0.15 17.96 -3.44
N PHE A 79 -1.15 18.25 -3.44
CA PHE A 79 -1.61 19.63 -3.56
C PHE A 79 -1.45 20.30 -2.19
N SER A 80 -0.28 20.93 -1.98
CA SER A 80 -0.09 21.82 -0.84
C SER A 80 -0.62 23.20 -1.23
N PHE A 81 -1.87 23.50 -0.89
CA PHE A 81 -2.33 24.88 -0.85
C PHE A 81 -1.78 25.48 0.45
N PHE A 82 -0.58 26.08 0.39
CA PHE A 82 -0.16 26.97 1.46
C PHE A 82 -1.16 28.12 1.51
N ARG A 83 -1.77 28.33 2.67
CA ARG A 83 -2.59 29.48 2.96
C ARG A 83 -1.85 30.36 3.96
#